data_AF-A0AAV2Q7E6-F1
#
_entry.id   AF-A0AAV2Q7E6-F1
#
_cell.length_a   1.000
_cell.length_b   1.000
_cell.length_c   1.000
_cell.angle_alpha   90.00
_cell.angle_beta   90.00
_cell.angle_gamma   90.00
#
_symmetry.space_group_name_H-M   'P 1'
#
loop_
_entity.id
_entity.type
_entity.pdbx_description
1 polymer ?
#
loop_
_entity_poly.entity_id
_entity_poly.type
_entity_poly.pdbx_seq_one_letter_code
_entity_poly.pdbx_strand_id
1 'polypeptide(L)'
;MVMATAAIGQDLQSTFKCEGRPSGFYTDVESNCQVFHVCVPDTNLETRQFTFSCGRSTVFSQVDQTCVHSDMAPPCQESQLTGDTTGRDFFEIFKEFLKKNMWVT
;
A
#
# COMPACT_ATOMS: atom_id res chain seq x y z
N MET A 1 -1.38 17.07 -3.02
CA MET A 1 -0.18 16.46 -2.43
C MET A 1 -0.68 15.47 -1.40
N VAL A 2 -0.96 14.25 -1.84
CA VAL A 2 -1.54 13.24 -0.97
C VAL A 2 -0.39 12.48 -0.33
N MET A 3 -0.21 12.66 0.97
CA MET A 3 0.94 12.14 1.67
C MET A 3 0.58 10.79 2.28
N ALA A 4 1.29 9.75 1.85
CA ALA A 4 1.41 8.51 2.59
C ALA A 4 2.69 8.59 3.42
N THR A 5 2.60 8.30 4.71
CA THR A 5 3.77 8.27 5.60
C THR A 5 4.14 6.84 5.89
N ALA A 6 5.45 6.54 5.89
CA ALA A 6 5.92 5.24 6.36
C ALA A 6 5.50 5.05 7.83
N ALA A 7 4.74 3.99 8.09
CA ALA A 7 4.34 3.62 9.44
C ALA A 7 5.51 2.85 10.08
N ILE A 8 6.51 3.58 10.55
CA ILE A 8 7.67 2.98 11.23
C ILE A 8 7.28 2.68 12.67
N GLY A 9 7.23 1.38 13.02
CA GLY A 9 7.15 0.93 14.42
C GLY A 9 5.79 1.10 15.12
N GLN A 10 4.69 1.30 14.38
CA GLN A 10 3.38 1.23 14.99
C GLN A 10 2.84 -0.20 14.90
N ASP A 11 2.51 -0.76 16.06
CA ASP A 11 1.60 -1.88 16.26
C ASP A 11 0.21 -1.50 15.75
N LEU A 12 0.13 -1.25 14.44
CA LEU A 12 -1.11 -1.32 13.71
C LEU A 12 -1.52 -2.79 13.87
N GLN A 13 -2.56 -3.03 14.66
CA GLN A 13 -3.16 -4.35 14.89
C GLN A 13 -3.75 -4.86 13.57
N SER A 14 -2.86 -5.16 12.64
CA SER A 14 -3.15 -5.63 11.30
C SER A 14 -2.63 -7.05 11.24
N THR A 15 -3.52 -7.98 10.98
CA THR A 15 -3.15 -9.38 10.75
C THR A 15 -2.48 -9.58 9.39
N PHE A 16 -2.35 -8.52 8.59
CA PHE A 16 -1.79 -8.56 7.25
C PHE A 16 -0.31 -8.98 7.25
N LYS A 17 0.00 -9.99 6.45
CA LYS A 17 1.34 -10.48 6.15
C LYS A 17 1.55 -10.62 4.65
N CYS A 18 2.75 -10.23 4.19
CA CYS A 18 3.20 -10.43 2.81
C CYS A 18 3.58 -11.88 2.47
N GLU A 19 3.74 -12.75 3.48
CA GLU A 19 4.09 -14.16 3.26
C GLU A 19 3.06 -14.86 2.36
N GLY A 20 3.55 -15.55 1.32
CA GLY A 20 2.70 -16.25 0.34
C GLY A 20 1.92 -15.35 -0.62
N ARG A 21 2.12 -14.02 -0.59
CA ARG A 21 1.47 -13.07 -1.49
C ARG A 21 2.41 -12.62 -2.61
N PRO A 22 1.89 -12.34 -3.82
CA PRO A 22 2.70 -11.76 -4.88
C PRO A 22 3.18 -10.34 -4.51
N SER A 23 4.18 -9.84 -5.22
CA SER A 23 4.62 -8.46 -5.07
C SER A 23 3.49 -7.49 -5.43
N GLY A 24 3.22 -6.50 -4.59
CA GLY A 24 2.07 -5.62 -4.83
C GLY A 24 1.77 -4.66 -3.69
N PHE A 25 0.76 -3.82 -3.92
CA PHE A 25 0.14 -2.94 -2.93
C PHE A 25 -1.13 -3.58 -2.41
N TYR A 26 -1.33 -3.56 -1.11
CA TYR A 26 -2.43 -4.25 -0.44
C TYR A 26 -3.09 -3.34 0.57
N THR A 27 -4.39 -3.14 0.40
CA THR A 27 -5.19 -2.34 1.31
C THR A 27 -5.44 -3.08 2.60
N ASP A 28 -5.22 -2.41 3.75
CA ASP A 28 -5.57 -2.95 5.05
C ASP A 28 -7.01 -2.54 5.42
N VAL A 29 -7.93 -3.49 5.29
CA VAL A 29 -9.35 -3.29 5.62
C VAL A 29 -9.61 -3.21 7.12
N GLU A 30 -8.75 -3.80 7.96
CA GLU A 30 -8.86 -3.72 9.43
C GLU A 30 -8.59 -2.29 9.91
N SER A 31 -7.76 -1.56 9.16
CA SER A 31 -7.47 -0.13 9.36
C SER A 31 -8.48 0.84 8.73
N ASN A 32 -9.65 0.34 8.27
CA ASN A 32 -10.60 1.12 7.47
C ASN A 32 -9.93 1.75 6.22
N CYS A 33 -9.03 1.01 5.57
CA CYS A 33 -8.27 1.42 4.39
C CYS A 33 -7.36 2.65 4.58
N GLN A 34 -7.15 3.08 5.82
CA GLN A 34 -6.22 4.17 6.12
C GLN A 34 -4.76 3.70 6.03
N VAL A 35 -4.52 2.40 6.21
CA VAL A 35 -3.22 1.76 6.07
C VAL A 35 -3.21 0.90 4.82
N PHE A 36 -2.02 0.79 4.23
CA PHE A 36 -1.75 -0.19 3.20
C PHE A 36 -0.34 -0.75 3.36
N HIS A 37 -0.15 -1.93 2.80
CA HIS A 37 1.10 -2.66 2.83
C HIS A 37 1.64 -2.82 1.42
N VAL A 38 2.97 -2.79 1.30
CA VAL A 38 3.67 -3.05 0.05
C VAL A 38 4.54 -4.27 0.25
N CYS A 39 4.28 -5.31 -0.54
CA CYS A 39 5.04 -6.55 -0.54
C CYS A 39 6.07 -6.51 -1.66
N VAL A 40 7.35 -6.55 -1.29
CA VAL A 40 8.48 -6.46 -2.22
C VAL A 40 9.26 -7.79 -2.18
N PRO A 41 9.53 -8.42 -3.33
CA PRO A 41 10.30 -9.66 -3.35
C PRO A 41 11.74 -9.35 -2.94
N ASP A 42 12.30 -10.16 -2.05
CA ASP A 42 13.69 -10.04 -1.61
C ASP A 42 14.57 -11.16 -2.20
N THR A 43 15.89 -11.01 -2.10
CA THR A 43 16.85 -11.92 -2.73
C THR A 43 16.85 -13.35 -2.16
N ASN A 44 16.21 -13.59 -1.02
CA ASN A 44 16.20 -14.87 -0.31
C ASN A 44 14.87 -15.63 -0.38
N LEU A 45 14.01 -15.37 -1.38
CA LEU A 45 12.62 -15.87 -1.45
C LEU A 45 11.70 -15.36 -0.33
N GLU A 46 12.22 -14.52 0.57
CA GLU A 46 11.43 -13.78 1.53
C GLU A 46 10.78 -12.56 0.87
N THR A 47 9.65 -12.13 1.41
CA THR A 47 8.96 -10.92 0.93
C THR A 47 9.04 -9.87 2.01
N ARG A 48 9.68 -8.73 1.69
CA ARG A 48 9.71 -7.58 2.59
C ARG A 48 8.36 -6.87 2.58
N GLN A 49 7.83 -6.62 3.78
CA GLN A 49 6.62 -5.85 4.00
C GLN A 49 6.98 -4.43 4.41
N PHE A 50 6.49 -3.45 3.67
CA PHE A 50 6.49 -2.04 4.07
C PHE A 50 5.06 -1.63 4.40
N THR A 51 4.88 -0.84 5.45
CA THR A 51 3.56 -0.36 5.87
C THR A 51 3.53 1.16 5.78
N PHE A 52 2.44 1.68 5.24
CA PHE A 52 2.22 3.11 5.06
C PHE A 52 0.83 3.49 5.55
N SER A 53 0.70 4.71 6.07
CA SER A 53 -0.58 5.29 6.45
C SER A 53 -0.91 6.49 5.59
N CYS A 54 -2.13 6.54 5.09
CA CYS A 54 -2.70 7.69 4.42
C CYS A 54 -2.96 8.83 5.42
N GLY A 55 -2.75 10.06 4.97
CA GLY A 55 -3.07 11.27 5.73
C GLY A 55 -4.55 11.37 6.10
N ARG A 56 -4.89 12.35 6.95
CA ARG A 56 -6.28 12.56 7.41
C ARG A 56 -7.25 12.68 6.23
N SER A 57 -8.41 12.04 6.40
CA SER A 57 -9.52 12.01 5.43
C SER A 57 -9.22 11.35 4.09
N THR A 58 -8.08 10.65 3.98
CA THR A 58 -7.70 9.90 2.78
C THR A 58 -7.56 8.41 3.10
N VAL A 59 -7.85 7.57 2.11
CA VAL A 59 -7.74 6.11 2.16
C VAL A 59 -6.98 5.61 0.94
N PHE A 60 -6.33 4.47 1.06
CA PHE A 60 -5.57 3.90 -0.05
C PHE A 60 -6.51 3.34 -1.12
N SER A 61 -6.32 3.79 -2.36
CA SER A 61 -6.94 3.20 -3.55
C SER A 61 -5.93 2.26 -4.19
N GLN A 62 -6.24 0.96 -4.21
CA GLN A 62 -5.39 -0.04 -4.86
C GLN A 62 -5.41 0.12 -6.40
N VAL A 63 -6.49 0.69 -6.96
CA VAL A 63 -6.63 1.01 -8.39
C VAL A 63 -5.70 2.15 -8.79
N ASP A 64 -5.75 3.25 -8.03
CA ASP A 64 -4.94 4.45 -8.31
C ASP A 64 -3.52 4.36 -7.74
N GLN A 65 -3.25 3.32 -6.93
CA GLN A 65 -2.00 3.06 -6.22
C GLN A 65 -1.52 4.29 -5.41
N THR A 66 -2.47 5.02 -4.84
CA THR A 66 -2.24 6.23 -4.05
C THR A 66 -3.36 6.42 -3.04
N CYS A 67 -3.16 7.29 -2.05
CA CYS A 67 -4.28 7.68 -1.21
C CYS A 67 -5.17 8.68 -1.97
N VAL A 68 -6.48 8.49 -1.86
CA VAL A 68 -7.52 9.36 -2.43
C VAL A 68 -8.42 9.82 -1.30
N HIS A 69 -9.18 10.88 -1.51
CA HIS A 69 -10.15 11.32 -0.49
C HIS A 69 -11.24 10.25 -0.33
N SER A 70 -11.64 10.01 0.92
CA SER A 70 -12.54 8.90 1.28
C SER A 70 -13.93 8.94 0.61
N ASP A 71 -14.38 10.09 0.12
CA ASP A 71 -15.63 10.27 -0.62
C ASP A 71 -15.56 9.84 -2.10
N MET A 72 -14.35 9.78 -2.66
CA MET A 72 -14.09 9.37 -4.04
C MET A 72 -13.63 7.91 -4.13
N ALA A 73 -13.26 7.30 -3.00
CA ALA A 73 -12.82 5.92 -2.95
C ALA A 73 -14.01 4.95 -3.10
N PRO A 74 -13.81 3.79 -3.76
CA PRO A 74 -14.76 2.69 -3.67
C PRO A 74 -14.89 2.21 -2.20
N PRO A 75 -15.95 1.46 -1.86
CA PRO A 75 -16.08 0.85 -0.54
C PRO A 75 -14.82 0.08 -0.15
N CYS A 76 -14.31 0.34 1.06
CA CYS A 76 -13.03 -0.17 1.54
C CYS A 76 -12.85 -1.70 1.35
N GLN A 77 -13.92 -2.46 1.56
CA GLN A 77 -13.95 -3.92 1.40
C GLN A 77 -13.83 -4.37 -0.07
N GLU A 78 -14.26 -3.53 -1.01
CA GLU A 78 -14.17 -3.79 -2.45
C GLU A 78 -12.83 -3.31 -3.04
N SER A 79 -12.11 -2.44 -2.32
CA SER A 79 -10.77 -1.96 -2.68
C SER A 79 -9.72 -3.08 -2.81
N GLN A 80 -10.03 -4.31 -2.36
CA GLN A 80 -9.17 -5.49 -2.50
C GLN A 80 -9.27 -6.19 -3.87
N LEU A 81 -10.24 -5.82 -4.72
CA LEU A 81 -10.62 -6.63 -5.89
C LEU A 81 -9.91 -6.27 -7.21
N THR A 82 -9.14 -5.18 -7.28
CA THR A 82 -8.63 -4.68 -8.57
C THR A 82 -7.23 -4.08 -8.48
N GLY A 83 -6.22 -4.91 -8.21
CA GLY A 83 -4.82 -4.50 -8.28
C GLY A 83 -3.88 -5.65 -8.55
N ASP A 84 -4.11 -6.37 -9.64
CA ASP A 84 -3.12 -7.29 -10.20
C ASP A 84 -2.07 -6.47 -10.97
N THR A 85 -0.95 -6.16 -10.32
CA THR A 85 0.28 -5.82 -11.03
C THR A 85 1.19 -7.04 -11.03
N THR A 86 0.86 -7.99 -11.87
CA THR A 86 1.65 -9.19 -12.11
C THR A 86 3.06 -8.83 -12.59
N GLY A 87 4.01 -8.90 -11.68
CA GLY A 87 5.35 -9.48 -11.88
C GLY A 87 6.39 -8.78 -12.75
N ARG A 88 6.07 -7.79 -13.61
CA ARG A 88 7.07 -7.15 -14.48
C ARG A 88 7.31 -5.65 -14.24
N ASP A 89 6.29 -4.90 -13.84
CA ASP A 89 6.40 -3.44 -13.68
C ASP A 89 6.33 -2.96 -12.22
N PHE A 90 6.14 -3.88 -11.26
CA PHE A 90 5.96 -3.55 -9.85
C PHE A 90 7.10 -2.68 -9.29
N PHE A 91 8.35 -2.97 -9.66
CA PHE A 91 9.50 -2.22 -9.15
C PHE A 91 9.52 -0.78 -9.63
N GLU A 92 9.13 -0.51 -10.88
CA GLU A 92 9.05 0.84 -11.42
C GLU A 92 7.86 1.61 -10.84
N ILE A 93 6.70 0.96 -10.70
CA ILE A 93 5.54 1.54 -10.01
C ILE A 93 5.91 1.92 -8.57
N PHE A 94 6.60 1.03 -7.86
CA PHE A 94 7.02 1.29 -6.49
C PHE A 94 8.01 2.45 -6.41
N LYS A 95 8.99 2.54 -7.31
CA LYS A 95 9.88 3.71 -7.40
C LYS A 95 9.11 5.00 -7.65
N GLU A 96 8.14 5.00 -8.57
CA GLU A 96 7.33 6.17 -8.86
C GLU A 96 6.46 6.57 -7.67
N PHE A 97 5.88 5.59 -6.96
CA PHE A 97 5.17 5.82 -5.71
C PHE A 97 6.09 6.49 -4.67
N LEU A 98 7.30 5.96 -4.46
CA LEU A 98 8.26 6.54 -3.52
C LEU A 98 8.59 7.99 -3.92
N LYS A 99 8.96 8.25 -5.18
CA LYS A 99 9.27 9.62 -5.64
C LYS A 99 8.11 10.60 -5.44
N LYS A 100 6.86 10.17 -5.67
CA LYS A 100 5.67 11.04 -5.60
C LYS A 100 5.19 11.29 -4.18
N ASN A 101 5.28 10.28 -3.31
CA ASN A 101 4.57 10.27 -2.02
C ASN A 101 5.51 10.26 -0.81
N MET A 102 6.78 9.87 -0.99
CA MET A 102 7.80 9.86 0.06
C MET A 102 8.96 10.70 -0.43
N TRP A 103 9.00 11.97 -0.04
CA TRP A 103 10.07 12.90 -0.39
C TRP A 103 11.40 12.32 0.10
N VAL A 104 12.09 11.56 -0.75
CA VAL A 104 13.46 11.14 -0.51
C VAL A 104 14.30 12.38 -0.77
N THR A 105 14.57 13.14 0.29
CA THR A 105 15.65 14.13 0.30
C THR A 105 16.99 13.42 0.17
#